data_AF-A0A8T5TYB0-F1
#
_entry.id   AF-A0A8T5TYB0-F1
#
_cell.length_a   1.000
_cell.length_b   1.000
_cell.length_c   1.000
_cell.angle_alpha   90.00
_cell.angle_beta   90.00
_cell.angle_gamma   90.00
#
_symmetry.space_group_name_H-M   'P 1'
#
loop_
_entity.id
_entity.type
_entity.pdbx_description
1 polymer ?
#
loop_
_entity_poly.entity_id
_entity_poly.type
_entity_poly.pdbx_seq_one_letter_code
_entity_poly.pdbx_strand_id
1 'polypeptide(L)'
;MNVTKEKKDGTGEQTEKELKLDMWTFVFVGIGFIASWVNMLFILDAPRTIEVLAFLSIIFTTMIPGIIIALINRYWGYGYLIGFAIAGIPFLIIIDLFIGGYTFATTIFIFIILWLIFWKTWRSLSSIKAGRQ
;
A
#
# COMPACT_ATOMS: atom_id res chain seq x y z
N MET A 1 -32.36 6.91 43.95
CA MET A 1 -30.89 6.78 43.79
C MET A 1 -30.66 6.22 42.39
N ASN A 2 -30.49 7.11 41.40
CA ASN A 2 -30.34 6.72 39.99
C ASN A 2 -28.88 6.40 39.71
N VAL A 3 -28.58 5.12 39.46
CA VAL A 3 -27.29 4.66 38.96
C VAL A 3 -27.24 4.99 37.48
N THR A 4 -26.48 6.03 37.13
CA THR A 4 -26.14 6.40 35.76
C THR A 4 -25.39 5.21 35.14
N LYS A 5 -26.04 4.53 34.19
CA LYS A 5 -25.38 3.47 33.40
C LYS A 5 -24.29 4.14 32.56
N GLU A 6 -23.04 3.81 32.86
CA GLU A 6 -21.90 4.14 32.00
C GLU A 6 -22.17 3.64 30.58
N LYS A 7 -22.18 4.58 29.64
CA LYS A 7 -22.29 4.32 28.21
C LYS A 7 -20.95 3.71 27.80
N LYS A 8 -20.85 2.38 27.83
CA LYS A 8 -19.68 1.63 27.38
C LYS A 8 -19.44 1.98 25.90
N ASP A 9 -18.37 2.72 25.68
CA ASP A 9 -17.95 3.28 24.41
C ASP A 9 -17.62 2.14 23.42
N GLY A 10 -18.61 1.74 22.62
CA GLY A 10 -18.50 0.67 21.61
C GLY A 10 -17.69 1.06 20.38
N THR A 11 -16.97 2.18 20.42
CA THR A 11 -16.20 2.73 19.29
C THR A 11 -14.73 2.27 19.30
N GLY A 12 -14.20 1.92 20.48
CA GLY A 12 -12.80 1.45 20.62
C GLY A 12 -12.58 0.02 20.13
N GLU A 13 -13.54 -0.88 20.37
CA GLU A 13 -13.35 -2.33 20.22
C GLU A 13 -13.33 -2.81 18.75
N GLN A 14 -13.96 -2.07 17.83
CA GLN A 14 -13.86 -2.34 16.38
C GLN A 14 -12.57 -1.77 15.76
N THR A 15 -12.15 -0.59 16.22
CA THR A 15 -10.91 0.07 15.78
C THR A 15 -9.68 -0.78 16.15
N GLU A 16 -9.72 -1.45 17.30
CA GLU A 16 -8.65 -2.31 17.81
C GLU A 16 -8.56 -3.67 17.07
N LYS A 17 -9.67 -4.16 16.52
CA LYS A 17 -9.67 -5.38 15.66
C LYS A 17 -9.16 -5.12 14.25
N GLU A 18 -9.36 -3.91 13.72
CA GLU A 18 -8.82 -3.51 12.41
C GLU A 18 -7.33 -3.18 12.44
N LEU A 19 -6.75 -2.87 13.61
CA LEU A 19 -5.33 -2.54 13.76
C LEU A 19 -4.43 -3.76 14.01
N LYS A 20 -4.89 -4.98 13.73
CA LYS A 20 -4.03 -6.17 13.80
C LYS A 20 -3.36 -6.36 12.45
N LEU A 21 -2.07 -6.06 12.39
CA LEU A 21 -1.20 -6.50 11.30
C LEU A 21 -1.30 -8.02 11.20
N ASP A 22 -2.15 -8.47 10.29
CA ASP A 22 -2.39 -9.88 10.03
C ASP A 22 -1.15 -10.49 9.37
N MET A 23 -0.93 -11.79 9.59
CA MET A 23 0.14 -12.56 8.94
C MET A 23 0.10 -12.39 7.41
N TRP A 24 -1.10 -12.26 6.86
CA TRP A 24 -1.33 -11.97 5.44
C TRP A 24 -0.68 -10.67 4.97
N THR A 25 -0.58 -9.64 5.82
CA THR A 25 0.13 -8.39 5.45
C THR A 25 1.58 -8.67 5.10
N PHE A 26 2.27 -9.53 5.87
CA PHE A 26 3.65 -9.93 5.57
C PHE A 26 3.75 -10.77 4.29
N VAL A 27 2.76 -11.61 4.00
CA VAL A 27 2.69 -12.35 2.73
C VAL A 27 2.61 -11.36 1.56
N PHE A 28 1.76 -10.32 1.67
CA PHE A 28 1.66 -9.31 0.63
C PHE A 28 2.91 -8.44 0.50
N VAL A 29 3.65 -8.19 1.58
CA VAL A 29 5.01 -7.59 1.51
C VAL A 29 5.92 -8.47 0.65
N GLY A 30 5.96 -9.78 0.90
CA GLY A 30 6.74 -10.71 0.09
C GLY A 30 6.34 -10.71 -1.39
N ILE A 31 5.04 -10.73 -1.68
CA ILE A 31 4.51 -10.68 -3.05
C ILE A 31 4.89 -9.35 -3.73
N GLY A 32 4.74 -8.22 -3.04
CA GLY A 32 5.12 -6.91 -3.55
C GLY A 32 6.61 -6.82 -3.86
N PHE A 33 7.44 -7.37 -2.98
CA PHE A 33 8.89 -7.44 -3.18
C PHE A 33 9.25 -8.23 -4.44
N ILE A 34 8.72 -9.45 -4.60
CA ILE A 34 9.00 -10.30 -5.76
C ILE A 34 8.47 -9.65 -7.04
N ALA A 35 7.26 -9.09 -7.03
CA ALA A 35 6.68 -8.42 -8.19
C ALA A 35 7.53 -7.23 -8.65
N SER A 36 7.98 -6.40 -7.72
CA SER A 36 8.89 -5.28 -7.99
C SER A 36 10.23 -5.76 -8.54
N TRP A 37 10.82 -6.79 -7.91
CA TRP A 37 12.09 -7.35 -8.34
C TRP A 37 12.04 -7.85 -9.78
N VAL A 38 11.03 -8.67 -10.10
CA VAL A 38 10.81 -9.19 -11.44
C VAL A 38 10.56 -8.05 -12.43
N ASN A 39 9.76 -7.05 -12.06
CA ASN A 39 9.49 -5.90 -12.92
C ASN A 39 10.77 -5.11 -13.25
N MET A 40 11.63 -4.83 -12.27
CA MET A 40 12.90 -4.15 -12.51
C MET A 40 13.88 -4.97 -13.36
N LEU A 41 13.91 -6.30 -13.20
CA LEU A 41 14.68 -7.18 -14.09
C LEU A 41 14.19 -7.09 -15.54
N PHE A 42 12.88 -7.05 -15.78
CA PHE A 42 12.33 -6.83 -17.13
C PHE A 42 12.72 -5.47 -17.71
N ILE A 43 12.89 -4.44 -16.88
CA ILE A 43 13.32 -3.11 -17.34
C ILE A 43 14.79 -3.11 -17.72
N LEU A 44 15.64 -3.82 -16.98
CA LEU A 44 17.06 -3.95 -17.33
C LEU A 44 17.27 -4.58 -18.70
N ASP A 45 16.50 -5.61 -19.02
CA ASP A 45 16.60 -6.33 -20.29
C ASP A 45 15.81 -5.65 -21.44
N ALA A 46 15.14 -4.52 -21.16
CA ALA A 46 14.30 -3.86 -22.15
C ALA A 46 15.13 -3.15 -23.25
N PRO A 47 14.77 -3.32 -24.53
CA PRO A 47 15.36 -2.54 -25.61
C PRO A 47 15.12 -1.03 -25.43
N ARG A 48 16.11 -0.19 -25.83
CA ARG A 48 16.01 1.28 -25.74
C ARG A 48 14.77 1.88 -26.41
N THR A 49 14.20 1.19 -27.40
CA THR A 49 12.98 1.63 -28.11
C THR A 49 11.73 1.61 -27.23
N ILE A 50 11.71 0.82 -26.16
CA ILE A 50 10.55 0.66 -25.25
C ILE A 50 10.83 1.12 -23.82
N GLU A 51 11.95 1.82 -23.59
CA GLU A 51 12.42 2.21 -22.26
C GLU A 51 11.36 2.98 -21.46
N VAL A 52 10.68 3.94 -22.09
CA VAL A 52 9.59 4.71 -21.45
C VAL A 52 8.42 3.81 -21.02
N LEU A 53 8.07 2.82 -21.85
CA LEU A 53 7.01 1.86 -21.53
C LEU A 53 7.44 0.91 -20.41
N ALA A 54 8.72 0.55 -20.37
CA ALA A 54 9.29 -0.28 -19.32
C ALA A 54 9.19 0.44 -17.96
N PHE A 55 9.54 1.73 -17.88
CA PHE A 55 9.34 2.51 -16.66
C PHE A 55 7.86 2.71 -16.30
N LEU A 56 6.98 2.89 -17.29
CA LEU A 56 5.54 2.99 -17.06
C LEU A 56 4.98 1.68 -16.46
N SER A 57 5.60 0.54 -16.76
CA SER A 57 5.20 -0.74 -16.18
C SER A 57 5.28 -0.75 -14.65
N ILE A 58 6.26 -0.05 -14.04
CA ILE A 58 6.38 0.10 -12.58
C ILE A 58 5.09 0.68 -11.99
N ILE A 59 4.55 1.73 -12.61
CA ILE A 59 3.33 2.38 -12.14
C ILE A 59 2.16 1.41 -12.22
N PHE A 60 2.00 0.68 -13.33
CA PHE A 60 0.90 -0.26 -13.50
C PHE A 60 1.01 -1.47 -12.57
N THR A 61 2.20 -2.07 -12.45
CA THR A 61 2.43 -3.20 -11.56
C THR A 61 2.32 -2.80 -10.09
N THR A 62 2.58 -1.55 -9.75
CA THR A 62 2.37 -1.06 -8.38
C THR A 62 0.89 -0.75 -8.12
N MET A 63 0.25 0.03 -8.99
CA MET A 63 -1.08 0.57 -8.76
C MET A 63 -2.18 -0.48 -8.91
N ILE A 64 -2.19 -1.25 -10.00
CA ILE A 64 -3.33 -2.13 -10.30
C ILE A 64 -3.46 -3.22 -9.22
N PRO A 65 -2.42 -4.02 -8.92
CA PRO A 65 -2.50 -5.00 -7.84
C PRO A 65 -2.67 -4.33 -6.48
N GLY A 66 -1.94 -3.24 -6.22
CA GLY A 66 -2.01 -2.53 -4.94
C GLY A 66 -3.41 -2.03 -4.61
N ILE A 67 -4.13 -1.46 -5.58
CA ILE A 67 -5.51 -1.00 -5.42
C ILE A 67 -6.47 -2.19 -5.26
N ILE A 68 -6.36 -3.22 -6.10
CA ILE A 68 -7.23 -4.41 -6.01
C ILE A 68 -7.13 -5.05 -4.62
N ILE A 69 -5.91 -5.23 -4.12
CA ILE A 69 -5.66 -5.80 -2.79
C ILE A 69 -6.17 -4.85 -1.70
N ALA A 70 -5.92 -3.54 -1.81
CA ALA A 70 -6.36 -2.55 -0.84
C ALA A 70 -7.90 -2.45 -0.71
N LEU A 71 -8.64 -2.71 -1.79
CA LEU A 71 -10.11 -2.77 -1.76
C LEU A 71 -10.63 -3.97 -0.96
N ILE A 72 -9.90 -5.09 -0.94
CA ILE A 72 -10.22 -6.27 -0.12
C ILE A 72 -9.79 -6.02 1.33
N ASN A 73 -8.54 -5.64 1.53
CA ASN A 73 -7.98 -5.28 2.83
C ASN A 73 -6.89 -4.21 2.64
N ARG A 74 -7.15 -3.03 3.21
CA ARG A 74 -6.25 -1.88 3.10
C ARG A 74 -4.84 -2.17 3.58
N TYR A 75 -4.67 -2.92 4.67
CA TYR A 75 -3.36 -3.24 5.22
C TYR A 75 -2.58 -4.20 4.33
N TRP A 76 -3.26 -5.13 3.66
CA TRP A 76 -2.63 -6.00 2.66
C TRP A 76 -2.13 -5.19 1.47
N GLY A 77 -2.92 -4.22 1.01
CA GLY A 77 -2.49 -3.28 -0.03
C GLY A 77 -1.29 -2.45 0.40
N TYR A 78 -1.27 -1.98 1.66
CA TYR A 78 -0.09 -1.32 2.23
C TYR A 78 1.13 -2.25 2.30
N GLY A 79 0.94 -3.50 2.72
CA GLY A 79 1.99 -4.52 2.72
C GLY A 79 2.59 -4.69 1.32
N TYR A 80 1.75 -4.86 0.31
CA TYR A 80 2.17 -4.94 -1.09
C TYR A 80 3.04 -3.75 -1.51
N LEU A 81 2.57 -2.52 -1.28
CA LEU A 81 3.28 -1.30 -1.65
C LEU A 81 4.62 -1.14 -0.89
N ILE A 82 4.65 -1.50 0.39
CA ILE A 82 5.87 -1.47 1.20
C ILE A 82 6.88 -2.48 0.65
N GLY A 83 6.47 -3.71 0.38
CA GLY A 83 7.34 -4.72 -0.22
C GLY A 83 7.88 -4.29 -1.58
N PHE A 84 7.01 -3.70 -2.40
CA PHE A 84 7.37 -3.19 -3.73
C PHE A 84 8.43 -2.08 -3.65
N ALA A 85 8.28 -1.14 -2.70
CA ALA A 85 9.27 -0.08 -2.48
C ALA A 85 10.59 -0.65 -1.95
N ILE A 86 10.55 -1.54 -0.96
CA ILE A 86 11.75 -2.12 -0.34
C ILE A 86 12.61 -2.85 -1.38
N ALA A 87 12.00 -3.57 -2.34
CA ALA A 87 12.74 -4.21 -3.41
C ALA A 87 13.60 -3.23 -4.25
N GLY A 88 13.17 -1.98 -4.39
CA GLY A 88 13.95 -0.94 -5.06
C GLY A 88 15.26 -0.61 -4.34
N ILE A 89 15.36 -0.80 -3.02
CA ILE A 89 16.55 -0.43 -2.23
C ILE A 89 17.77 -1.31 -2.56
N PRO A 90 17.70 -2.66 -2.50
CA PRO A 90 18.84 -3.48 -2.92
C PRO A 90 19.19 -3.26 -4.39
N PHE A 91 18.20 -3.04 -5.26
CA PHE A 91 18.43 -2.79 -6.68
C PHE A 91 19.19 -1.49 -6.92
N LEU A 92 18.82 -0.43 -6.19
CA LEU A 92 19.46 0.89 -6.19
C LEU A 92 20.95 0.79 -5.82
N ILE A 93 21.28 -0.03 -4.83
CA ILE A 93 22.64 -0.14 -4.27
C ILE A 93 23.52 -1.09 -5.11
N ILE A 94 22.96 -2.18 -5.61
CA ILE A 94 23.75 -3.33 -6.11
C ILE A 94 23.71 -3.44 -7.64
N ILE A 95 22.63 -2.99 -8.29
CA ILE A 95 22.37 -3.31 -9.70
C ILE A 95 22.29 -2.05 -10.56
N ASP A 96 21.29 -1.20 -10.35
CA ASP A 96 21.11 0.03 -11.10
C ASP A 96 20.44 1.11 -10.24
N LEU A 97 21.17 2.23 -10.08
CA LEU A 97 20.77 3.38 -9.28
C LEU A 97 19.46 4.01 -9.79
N PHE A 98 19.30 4.15 -11.10
CA PHE A 98 18.15 4.84 -11.70
C PHE A 98 16.90 3.98 -11.60
N ILE A 99 16.98 2.70 -11.97
CA ILE A 99 15.82 1.80 -11.93
C ILE A 99 15.37 1.57 -10.49
N GLY A 100 16.31 1.29 -9.57
CA GLY A 100 15.98 1.09 -8.16
C GLY A 100 15.44 2.37 -7.50
N GLY A 101 16.09 3.50 -7.76
CA GLY A 101 15.66 4.81 -7.25
C GLY A 101 14.29 5.26 -7.74
N TYR A 102 14.04 5.13 -9.05
CA TYR A 102 12.74 5.44 -9.63
C TYR A 102 11.65 4.52 -9.08
N THR A 103 11.92 3.23 -8.96
CA THR A 103 10.98 2.25 -8.37
C THR A 103 10.62 2.61 -6.94
N PHE A 104 11.61 2.88 -6.09
CA PHE A 104 11.40 3.26 -4.70
C PHE A 104 10.59 4.56 -4.58
N ALA A 105 11.03 5.62 -5.27
CA ALA A 105 10.40 6.94 -5.20
C ALA A 105 8.96 6.91 -5.71
N THR A 106 8.72 6.27 -6.85
CA THR A 106 7.39 6.15 -7.47
C THR A 106 6.44 5.38 -6.56
N THR A 107 6.91 4.29 -5.95
CA THR A 107 6.09 3.48 -5.05
C THR A 107 5.72 4.22 -3.77
N ILE A 108 6.66 4.94 -3.15
CA ILE A 108 6.36 5.78 -1.99
C ILE A 108 5.36 6.88 -2.34
N PHE A 109 5.53 7.52 -3.51
CA PHE A 109 4.60 8.53 -3.96
C PHE A 109 3.17 7.97 -4.12
N ILE A 110 3.02 6.82 -4.78
CA ILE A 110 1.74 6.11 -4.92
C ILE A 110 1.17 5.72 -3.55
N PHE A 111 2.00 5.20 -2.65
CA PHE A 111 1.60 4.83 -1.30
C PHE A 111 1.01 6.02 -0.54
N ILE A 112 1.67 7.19 -0.59
CA ILE A 112 1.18 8.41 0.05
C ILE A 112 -0.16 8.83 -0.55
N ILE A 113 -0.32 8.81 -1.87
CA ILE A 113 -1.58 9.16 -2.53
C ILE A 113 -2.71 8.23 -2.07
N LEU A 114 -2.49 6.92 -2.13
CA LEU A 114 -3.49 5.93 -1.71
C LEU A 114 -3.82 6.08 -0.24
N TRP A 115 -2.81 6.30 0.61
CA TRP A 115 -3.00 6.58 2.03
C TRP A 115 -3.91 7.79 2.25
N LEU A 116 -3.64 8.91 1.59
CA LEU A 116 -4.44 10.13 1.71
C LEU A 116 -5.91 9.92 1.25
N ILE A 117 -6.11 9.17 0.17
CA ILE A 117 -7.45 8.83 -0.33
C ILE A 117 -8.21 8.00 0.71
N PHE A 118 -7.62 6.91 1.20
CA PHE A 118 -8.26 6.07 2.21
C PHE A 118 -8.51 6.81 3.52
N TRP A 119 -7.59 7.69 3.93
CA TRP A 119 -7.77 8.55 5.11
C TRP A 119 -8.97 9.49 4.97
N LYS A 120 -9.13 10.12 3.80
CA LYS A 120 -10.27 11.02 3.52
C LYS A 120 -11.58 10.24 3.51
N THR A 121 -11.63 9.09 2.83
CA THR A 121 -12.81 8.22 2.77
C THR A 121 -13.23 7.73 4.16
N TRP A 122 -12.26 7.32 5.00
CA TRP A 122 -12.51 6.87 6.36
C TRP A 122 -13.14 7.97 7.23
N ARG A 123 -12.58 9.19 7.21
CA ARG A 123 -13.13 10.32 7.96
C ARG A 123 -14.56 10.66 7.52
N SER A 124 -14.84 10.59 6.20
CA SER A 124 -16.18 10.83 5.67
C SER A 124 -17.21 9.80 6.13
N LEU A 125 -16.84 8.52 6.24
CA LEU A 125 -17.74 7.46 6.72
C LEU A 125 -17.99 7.58 8.23
N SER A 126 -16.95 7.92 9.00
CA SER A 126 -17.06 8.14 10.43
C SER A 126 -18.00 9.30 10.77
N SER A 127 -17.96 10.41 10.01
CA SER A 127 -18.84 11.55 10.26
C SER A 127 -20.31 11.25 9.98
N ILE A 128 -20.60 10.42 8.96
CA ILE A 128 -21.98 9.98 8.65
C ILE A 128 -22.53 9.08 9.76
N LYS A 129 -21.68 8.22 10.34
CA LYS A 129 -22.07 7.32 11.43
C LYS A 129 -22.33 8.09 12.73
N ALA A 130 -21.58 9.17 12.98
CA ALA A 130 -21.78 10.05 14.13
C ALA A 130 -23.03 10.95 14.02
N GLY A 131 -23.41 11.37 12.81
CA GLY A 131 -24.59 12.22 12.58
C GLY A 131 -25.94 11.49 12.56
N ARG A 132 -25.98 10.16 12.73
CA ARG A 132 -27.22 9.36 12.85
C ARG A 132 -27.53 8.90 14.28
N GLN A 133 -26.84 9.44 15.29
CA GLN A 133 -27.20 9.30 16.70
C GLN A 133 -27.85 10.59 17.20
#